data_AF-A0A420M904-F1
#
_entry.id   AF-A0A420M904-F1
#
_cell.length_a   1.000
_cell.length_b   1.000
_cell.length_c   1.000
_cell.angle_alpha   90.00
_cell.angle_beta   90.00
_cell.angle_gamma   90.00
#
_symmetry.space_group_name_H-M   'P 1'
#
loop_
_entity.id
_entity.type
_entity.pdbx_description
1 polymer ?
#
loop_
_entity_poly.entity_id
_entity_poly.type
_entity_poly.pdbx_seq_one_letter_code
_entity_poly.pdbx_strand_id
1 'polypeptide(L)'
;MYISAVLTLFALGFYHAAAASASELEAIEPLFLEFSIQEVLTNTSWIPVVEPWASQYVSAVRDGRYGDAVWARYHIAGDVHDGIVGGTTNMTVLQSIEEDALGYKLNDPEDYAKAQALYAQTSDHDGHKDIIQTLSHIHNQDISHLEARVRYSTSCSRNFIALRSDCVQLLRHMSTREVAIGDEQGVASWGTCRLRVSRYRGSSTDLTYYRAHAVGLLLEEHCAYVPPCCREVHVSGYSPRNSGHRKVCLSSKNSGCS
;
A
#
# COMPACT_ATOMS: atom_id res chain seq x y z
N MET A 1 -59.51 45.60 -43.63
CA MET A 1 -59.93 44.59 -42.62
C MET A 1 -58.69 44.17 -41.85
N TYR A 2 -58.53 44.68 -40.62
CA TYR A 2 -58.59 43.91 -39.35
C TYR A 2 -57.46 42.87 -39.23
N ILE A 3 -56.34 43.20 -38.57
CA ILE A 3 -56.06 43.14 -37.11
C ILE A 3 -55.62 41.72 -36.66
N SER A 4 -54.43 41.70 -36.04
CA SER A 4 -54.01 41.00 -34.81
C SER A 4 -52.90 39.97 -34.89
N ALA A 5 -51.84 40.30 -34.16
CA ALA A 5 -50.78 39.43 -33.69
C ALA A 5 -51.26 38.49 -32.59
N VAL A 6 -50.69 37.29 -32.51
CA VAL A 6 -50.54 36.54 -31.25
C VAL A 6 -49.18 35.85 -31.26
N LEU A 7 -48.30 36.31 -30.35
CA LEU A 7 -47.16 35.56 -29.84
C LEU A 7 -47.67 34.30 -29.13
N THR A 8 -47.05 33.14 -29.39
CA THR A 8 -47.02 32.05 -28.42
C THR A 8 -45.58 31.53 -28.31
N LEU A 9 -44.99 31.79 -27.14
CA LEU A 9 -43.82 31.07 -26.63
C LEU A 9 -44.20 29.59 -26.47
N PHE A 10 -43.34 28.68 -26.95
CA PHE A 10 -43.20 27.38 -26.32
C PHE A 10 -41.72 27.15 -26.02
N ALA A 11 -41.41 27.22 -24.72
CA ALA A 11 -40.18 26.73 -24.16
C ALA A 11 -40.19 25.20 -24.22
N LEU A 12 -39.24 24.63 -24.96
CA LEU A 12 -38.80 23.24 -24.85
C LEU A 12 -37.28 23.37 -24.83
N GLY A 13 -36.64 23.36 -23.68
CA GLY A 13 -36.66 22.26 -22.72
C GLY A 13 -35.22 21.76 -22.72
N PHE A 14 -34.47 22.13 -21.68
CA PHE A 14 -33.09 21.70 -21.50
C PHE A 14 -33.05 20.18 -21.43
N TYR A 15 -32.57 19.55 -22.50
CA TYR A 15 -32.05 18.19 -22.47
C TYR A 15 -30.67 18.20 -23.14
N HIS A 16 -29.71 18.84 -22.46
CA HIS A 16 -28.36 18.29 -22.50
C HIS A 16 -28.36 17.15 -21.48
N ALA A 17 -28.75 15.96 -21.96
CA ALA A 17 -28.42 14.73 -21.28
C ALA A 17 -26.89 14.70 -21.18
N ALA A 18 -26.42 14.80 -19.95
CA ALA A 18 -25.01 14.76 -19.63
C ALA A 18 -24.36 13.55 -20.32
N ALA A 19 -23.30 13.81 -21.06
CA ALA A 19 -22.35 12.79 -21.52
C ALA A 19 -21.55 12.22 -20.31
N ALA A 20 -22.24 11.90 -19.22
CA ALA A 20 -21.67 11.55 -17.92
C ALA A 20 -21.57 10.04 -17.67
N SER A 21 -21.83 9.19 -18.67
CA SER A 21 -22.00 7.75 -18.46
C SER A 21 -20.96 6.85 -19.17
N ALA A 22 -19.88 7.40 -19.71
CA ALA A 22 -18.84 6.62 -20.40
C ALA A 22 -17.43 6.77 -19.80
N SER A 23 -17.26 7.51 -18.70
CA SER A 23 -15.96 7.75 -18.03
C SER A 23 -15.99 7.56 -16.51
N GLU A 24 -17.09 7.05 -15.95
CA GLU A 24 -17.19 6.79 -14.51
C GLU A 24 -16.25 5.61 -14.16
N LEU A 25 -15.06 5.93 -13.61
CA LEU A 25 -14.16 5.02 -12.88
C LEU A 25 -13.24 4.02 -13.60
N GLU A 26 -13.12 4.02 -14.93
CA GLU A 26 -12.29 3.03 -15.64
C GLU A 26 -10.75 3.16 -15.43
N ALA A 27 -10.26 4.10 -14.59
CA ALA A 27 -8.83 4.32 -14.36
C ALA A 27 -8.46 4.84 -12.96
N ILE A 28 -9.24 4.50 -11.92
CA ILE A 28 -8.85 4.84 -10.55
C ILE A 28 -7.89 3.75 -10.04
N GLU A 29 -6.59 3.88 -10.35
CA GLU A 29 -5.48 3.32 -9.55
C GLU A 29 -4.71 4.42 -8.75
N PRO A 30 -5.36 5.38 -8.07
CA PRO A 30 -4.66 6.13 -7.05
C PRO A 30 -4.40 5.20 -5.87
N LEU A 31 -3.19 5.30 -5.33
CA LEU A 31 -2.79 4.70 -4.06
C LEU A 31 -3.92 4.74 -3.03
N PHE A 32 -4.11 3.67 -2.25
CA PHE A 32 -5.21 3.44 -1.29
C PHE A 32 -6.57 3.02 -1.88
N LEU A 33 -6.86 3.26 -3.16
CA LEU A 33 -8.10 2.85 -3.84
C LEU A 33 -7.81 1.81 -4.93
N GLU A 34 -7.20 0.70 -4.50
CA GLU A 34 -6.64 -0.37 -5.34
C GLU A 34 -7.67 -1.18 -6.15
N PHE A 35 -8.97 -0.98 -5.92
CA PHE A 35 -10.03 -1.75 -6.57
C PHE A 35 -10.87 -0.84 -7.46
N SER A 36 -11.01 -1.21 -8.74
CA SER A 36 -12.00 -0.52 -9.57
C SER A 36 -13.41 -0.80 -9.06
N ILE A 37 -14.36 0.13 -9.27
CA ILE A 37 -15.78 -0.14 -8.96
C ILE A 37 -16.26 -1.40 -9.67
N GLN A 38 -15.84 -1.62 -10.91
CA GLN A 38 -16.25 -2.80 -11.65
C GLN A 38 -15.77 -4.07 -10.95
N GLU A 39 -14.53 -4.11 -10.49
CA GLU A 39 -13.94 -5.24 -9.79
C GLU A 39 -14.71 -5.59 -8.50
N VAL A 40 -15.08 -4.55 -7.72
CA VAL A 40 -15.89 -4.70 -6.51
C VAL A 40 -17.30 -5.21 -6.85
N LEU A 41 -17.94 -4.65 -7.88
CA LEU A 41 -19.30 -5.03 -8.28
C LEU A 41 -19.37 -6.45 -8.88
N THR A 42 -18.33 -6.88 -9.60
CA THR A 42 -18.26 -8.24 -10.17
C THR A 42 -17.65 -9.26 -9.21
N ASN A 43 -17.19 -8.82 -8.03
CA ASN A 43 -16.52 -9.64 -7.03
C ASN A 43 -15.38 -10.46 -7.65
N THR A 44 -14.60 -9.80 -8.50
CA THR A 44 -13.41 -10.39 -9.17
C THR A 44 -12.12 -10.01 -8.46
N SER A 45 -12.21 -9.36 -7.30
CA SER A 45 -11.06 -8.98 -6.50
C SER A 45 -10.30 -10.17 -5.98
N TRP A 46 -9.00 -9.95 -5.78
CA TRP A 46 -8.08 -10.96 -5.26
C TRP A 46 -8.25 -11.19 -3.74
N ILE A 47 -8.98 -10.30 -3.06
CA ILE A 47 -9.42 -10.45 -1.66
C ILE A 47 -10.93 -10.68 -1.59
N PRO A 48 -11.44 -11.23 -0.47
CA PRO A 48 -12.87 -11.18 -0.19
C PRO A 48 -13.41 -9.75 -0.27
N VAL A 49 -14.61 -9.60 -0.83
CA VAL A 49 -15.33 -8.33 -0.89
C VAL A 49 -16.65 -8.54 -0.14
N VAL A 50 -16.80 -7.91 1.02
CA VAL A 50 -17.93 -8.15 1.93
C VAL A 50 -18.78 -6.91 2.14
N GLU A 51 -20.07 -7.14 2.42
CA GLU A 51 -21.01 -6.08 2.80
C GLU A 51 -20.92 -5.75 4.31
N PRO A 52 -21.18 -4.49 4.72
CA PRO A 52 -21.65 -3.35 3.91
C PRO A 52 -20.54 -2.57 3.19
N TRP A 53 -19.28 -2.97 3.35
CA TRP A 53 -18.11 -2.20 2.94
C TRP A 53 -17.99 -2.07 1.42
N ALA A 54 -18.35 -3.11 0.68
CA ALA A 54 -18.39 -3.08 -0.78
C ALA A 54 -19.33 -1.97 -1.30
N SER A 55 -20.57 -1.95 -0.82
CA SER A 55 -21.55 -0.93 -1.20
C SER A 55 -21.11 0.48 -0.78
N GLN A 56 -20.53 0.62 0.43
CA GLN A 56 -20.03 1.90 0.92
C GLN A 56 -18.85 2.41 0.09
N TYR A 57 -17.91 1.53 -0.29
CA TYR A 57 -16.78 1.85 -1.15
C TYR A 57 -17.26 2.41 -2.49
N VAL A 58 -18.13 1.67 -3.19
CA VAL A 58 -18.65 2.07 -4.51
C VAL A 58 -19.38 3.41 -4.45
N SER A 59 -20.23 3.60 -3.45
CA SER A 59 -20.94 4.88 -3.26
C SER A 59 -19.98 6.02 -2.95
N ALA A 60 -19.02 5.82 -2.04
CA ALA A 60 -18.08 6.85 -1.65
C ALA A 60 -17.19 7.31 -2.81
N VAL A 61 -16.70 6.39 -3.64
CA VAL A 61 -15.90 6.77 -4.81
C VAL A 61 -16.74 7.55 -5.84
N ARG A 62 -17.98 7.14 -6.10
CA ARG A 62 -18.89 7.87 -7.01
C ARG A 62 -19.23 9.27 -6.51
N ASP A 63 -19.42 9.42 -5.20
CA ASP A 63 -19.76 10.69 -4.57
C ASP A 63 -18.54 11.61 -4.36
N GLY A 64 -17.33 11.16 -4.71
CA GLY A 64 -16.09 11.88 -4.46
C GLY A 64 -15.77 12.04 -2.97
N ARG A 65 -16.30 11.16 -2.10
CA ARG A 65 -16.00 11.11 -0.66
C ARG A 65 -14.80 10.19 -0.43
N TYR A 66 -13.60 10.66 -0.76
CA TYR A 66 -12.43 9.78 -0.85
C TYR A 66 -11.94 9.25 0.50
N GLY A 67 -12.11 9.97 1.60
CA GLY A 67 -11.84 9.48 2.95
C GLY A 67 -12.73 8.29 3.30
N ASP A 68 -14.05 8.42 3.08
CA ASP A 68 -15.00 7.32 3.24
C ASP A 68 -14.65 6.11 2.34
N ALA A 69 -14.17 6.36 1.12
CA ALA A 69 -13.76 5.30 0.19
C ALA A 69 -12.51 4.55 0.70
N VAL A 70 -11.48 5.28 1.16
CA VAL A 70 -10.28 4.67 1.76
C VAL A 70 -10.69 3.86 3.00
N TRP A 71 -11.51 4.43 3.88
CA TRP A 71 -12.01 3.73 5.06
C TRP A 71 -12.71 2.42 4.68
N ALA A 72 -13.64 2.45 3.73
CA ALA A 72 -14.35 1.27 3.26
C ALA A 72 -13.40 0.22 2.65
N ARG A 73 -12.37 0.64 1.90
CA ARG A 73 -11.36 -0.26 1.33
C ARG A 73 -10.60 -1.05 2.39
N TYR A 74 -10.24 -0.41 3.51
CA TYR A 74 -9.53 -1.11 4.60
C TYR A 74 -10.41 -2.10 5.36
N HIS A 75 -11.73 -2.00 5.21
CA HIS A 75 -12.68 -2.94 5.82
C HIS A 75 -13.23 -3.97 4.83
N ILE A 76 -12.97 -3.82 3.53
CA ILE A 76 -13.68 -4.55 2.46
C ILE A 76 -13.46 -6.06 2.50
N ALA A 77 -12.36 -6.52 3.09
CA ALA A 77 -12.06 -7.94 3.31
C ALA A 77 -12.84 -8.59 4.46
N GLY A 78 -13.46 -7.79 5.34
CA GLY A 78 -14.22 -8.27 6.49
C GLY A 78 -13.37 -8.80 7.64
N ASP A 79 -12.07 -8.52 7.63
CA ASP A 79 -11.10 -8.93 8.63
C ASP A 79 -10.89 -7.89 9.74
N VAL A 80 -11.57 -6.74 9.70
CA VAL A 80 -11.55 -5.75 10.77
C VAL A 80 -12.53 -6.14 11.87
N HIS A 81 -12.03 -6.30 13.10
CA HIS A 81 -12.80 -6.63 14.28
C HIS A 81 -12.52 -5.61 15.39
N ASP A 82 -13.57 -5.02 15.97
CA ASP A 82 -13.45 -3.97 17.00
C ASP A 82 -12.55 -2.78 16.59
N GLY A 83 -12.56 -2.43 15.29
CA GLY A 83 -11.73 -1.37 14.71
C GLY A 83 -10.25 -1.73 14.53
N ILE A 84 -9.89 -2.99 14.80
CA ILE A 84 -8.54 -3.54 14.67
C ILE A 84 -8.46 -4.39 13.40
N VAL A 85 -7.45 -4.16 12.58
CA VAL A 85 -7.25 -4.92 11.34
C VAL A 85 -6.78 -6.34 11.67
N GLY A 86 -7.49 -7.34 11.16
CA GLY A 86 -7.18 -8.76 11.37
C GLY A 86 -5.79 -9.12 10.85
N GLY A 87 -5.04 -9.91 11.62
CA GLY A 87 -3.68 -10.32 11.24
C GLY A 87 -2.58 -9.29 11.48
N THR A 88 -2.87 -8.15 12.13
CA THR A 88 -1.90 -7.08 12.46
C THR A 88 -1.54 -7.01 13.96
N THR A 89 -0.58 -6.16 14.33
CA THR A 89 -0.09 -5.87 15.70
C THR A 89 -1.08 -5.09 16.59
N ASN A 90 -2.36 -5.49 16.63
CA ASN A 90 -3.43 -4.72 17.28
C ASN A 90 -3.52 -3.26 16.75
N MET A 91 -3.30 -3.07 15.44
CA MET A 91 -3.34 -1.74 14.85
C MET A 91 -4.77 -1.36 14.49
N THR A 92 -5.12 -0.12 14.76
CA THR A 92 -6.37 0.44 14.26
C THR A 92 -6.29 0.63 12.76
N VAL A 93 -7.44 0.69 12.09
CA VAL A 93 -7.50 0.99 10.65
C VAL A 93 -6.77 2.28 10.29
N LEU A 94 -6.92 3.34 11.11
CA LEU A 94 -6.24 4.61 10.89
C LEU A 94 -4.70 4.46 10.99
N GLN A 95 -4.21 3.68 11.96
CA GLN A 95 -2.77 3.41 12.08
C GLN A 95 -2.23 2.63 10.88
N SER A 96 -3.02 1.69 10.34
CA SER A 96 -2.65 0.96 9.12
C SER A 96 -2.61 1.89 7.90
N ILE A 97 -3.57 2.80 7.75
CA ILE A 97 -3.56 3.81 6.69
C ILE A 97 -2.35 4.75 6.83
N GLU A 98 -2.04 5.21 8.04
CA GLU A 98 -0.86 6.04 8.33
C GLU A 98 0.43 5.33 7.95
N GLU A 99 0.55 4.05 8.27
CA GLU A 99 1.75 3.27 7.97
C GLU A 99 1.94 3.09 6.46
N ASP A 100 0.88 2.71 5.74
CA ASP A 100 0.87 2.59 4.28
C ASP A 100 1.20 3.93 3.62
N ALA A 101 0.69 5.03 4.14
CA ALA A 101 0.98 6.37 3.66
C ALA A 101 2.44 6.78 3.78
N LEU A 102 3.08 6.48 4.91
CA LEU A 102 4.51 6.68 5.07
C LEU A 102 5.30 5.79 4.08
N GLY A 103 4.85 4.54 3.88
CA GLY A 103 5.44 3.61 2.94
C GLY A 103 5.39 4.10 1.50
N TYR A 104 4.22 4.51 1.03
CA TYR A 104 4.02 5.02 -0.32
C TYR A 104 4.75 6.34 -0.56
N LYS A 105 4.70 7.27 0.40
CA LYS A 105 5.45 8.52 0.28
C LYS A 105 6.96 8.27 0.15
N LEU A 106 7.48 7.27 0.86
CA LEU A 106 8.90 6.94 0.84
C LEU A 106 9.35 6.26 -0.46
N ASN A 107 8.53 5.33 -0.97
CA ASN A 107 8.94 4.46 -2.07
C ASN A 107 8.46 4.96 -3.44
N ASP A 108 7.28 5.57 -3.48
CA ASP A 108 6.58 6.00 -4.70
C ASP A 108 6.11 7.47 -4.55
N PRO A 109 7.02 8.43 -4.27
CA PRO A 109 6.66 9.80 -3.92
C PRO A 109 5.86 10.53 -5.01
N GLU A 110 6.09 10.20 -6.27
CA GLU A 110 5.35 10.78 -7.40
C GLU A 110 3.90 10.29 -7.45
N ASP A 111 3.67 8.99 -7.26
CA ASP A 111 2.33 8.42 -7.23
C ASP A 111 1.59 8.85 -5.97
N TYR A 112 2.31 8.96 -4.84
CA TYR A 112 1.76 9.53 -3.62
C TYR A 112 1.31 10.98 -3.84
N ALA A 113 2.10 11.80 -4.54
CA ALA A 113 1.70 13.17 -4.88
C ALA A 113 0.47 13.23 -5.81
N LYS A 114 0.33 12.31 -6.77
CA LYS A 114 -0.87 12.21 -7.62
C LYS A 114 -2.11 11.84 -6.80
N ALA A 115 -2.00 10.88 -5.89
CA ALA A 115 -3.10 10.50 -4.99
C ALA A 115 -3.52 11.68 -4.10
N GLN A 116 -2.56 12.46 -3.59
CA GLN A 116 -2.85 13.69 -2.84
C GLN A 116 -3.61 14.72 -3.65
N ALA A 117 -3.21 14.95 -4.91
CA ALA A 117 -3.90 15.89 -5.79
C ALA A 117 -5.35 15.49 -6.08
N LEU A 118 -5.64 14.18 -6.11
CA LEU A 118 -7.01 13.67 -6.20
C LEU A 118 -7.77 13.90 -4.89
N TYR A 119 -7.20 13.50 -3.75
CA TYR A 119 -7.86 13.58 -2.45
C TYR A 119 -8.08 15.00 -1.94
N ALA A 120 -7.29 15.96 -2.40
CA ALA A 120 -7.55 17.38 -2.17
C ALA A 120 -8.89 17.87 -2.75
N GLN A 121 -9.49 17.11 -3.67
CA GLN A 121 -10.79 17.41 -4.29
C GLN A 121 -11.94 16.67 -3.59
N THR A 122 -11.71 16.09 -2.41
CA THR A 122 -12.76 15.35 -1.70
C THR A 122 -13.99 16.22 -1.43
N SER A 123 -15.16 15.60 -1.47
CA SER A 123 -16.45 16.24 -1.21
C SER A 123 -16.53 16.79 0.21
N ASP A 124 -17.25 17.91 0.39
CA ASP A 124 -17.53 18.48 1.71
C ASP A 124 -18.39 17.56 2.59
N HIS A 125 -19.06 16.59 1.98
CA HIS A 125 -19.87 15.57 2.66
C HIS A 125 -19.09 14.32 3.09
N ASP A 126 -17.77 14.28 2.86
CA ASP A 126 -16.91 13.19 3.31
C ASP A 126 -16.94 13.07 4.85
N GLY A 127 -17.27 11.88 5.34
CA GLY A 127 -17.35 11.57 6.77
C GLY A 127 -15.99 11.38 7.43
N HIS A 128 -14.97 11.01 6.64
CA HIS A 128 -13.61 10.69 7.13
C HIS A 128 -12.58 11.70 6.62
N LYS A 129 -12.84 12.98 6.89
CA LYS A 129 -11.89 14.08 6.59
C LYS A 129 -10.58 13.95 7.38
N ASP A 130 -10.61 13.27 8.52
CA ASP A 130 -9.43 12.94 9.32
C ASP A 130 -8.42 12.11 8.51
N ILE A 131 -8.88 11.11 7.74
CA ILE A 131 -8.02 10.33 6.84
C ILE A 131 -7.36 11.25 5.81
N ILE A 132 -8.14 12.11 5.14
CA ILE A 132 -7.62 13.03 4.13
C ILE A 132 -6.60 14.00 4.74
N GLN A 133 -6.88 14.52 5.95
CA GLN A 133 -5.95 15.38 6.68
C GLN A 133 -4.66 14.65 7.04
N THR A 134 -4.73 13.40 7.50
CA THR A 134 -3.57 12.57 7.82
C THR A 134 -2.71 12.33 6.58
N LEU A 135 -3.31 11.93 5.46
CA LEU A 135 -2.60 11.69 4.22
C LEU A 135 -1.89 12.97 3.73
N SER A 136 -2.56 14.12 3.83
CA SER A 136 -2.00 15.44 3.49
C SER A 136 -0.91 15.88 4.45
N HIS A 137 -1.07 15.63 5.76
CA HIS A 137 -0.02 15.89 6.75
C HIS A 137 1.25 15.09 6.41
N ILE A 138 1.10 13.79 6.15
CA ILE A 138 2.20 12.92 5.75
C ILE A 138 2.83 13.42 4.46
N HIS A 139 2.05 13.86 3.45
CA HIS A 139 2.58 14.43 2.21
C HIS A 139 3.52 15.62 2.44
N ASN A 140 3.20 16.47 3.41
CA ASN A 140 3.98 17.67 3.72
C ASN A 140 5.09 17.44 4.76
N GLN A 141 5.04 16.32 5.50
CA GLN A 141 5.99 16.00 6.56
C GLN A 141 7.38 15.66 6.01
N ASP A 142 8.46 16.12 6.66
CA ASP A 142 9.80 15.61 6.34
C ASP A 142 9.94 14.16 6.83
N ILE A 143 9.92 13.21 5.88
CA ILE A 143 10.11 11.78 6.14
C ILE A 143 11.52 11.30 5.79
N SER A 144 12.49 12.20 5.61
CA SER A 144 13.89 11.84 5.33
C SER A 144 14.53 10.97 6.43
N HIS A 145 13.99 11.02 7.65
CA HIS A 145 14.36 10.10 8.71
C HIS A 145 13.94 8.64 8.43
N LEU A 146 12.91 8.43 7.60
CA LEU A 146 12.47 7.14 7.06
C LEU A 146 13.22 6.76 5.76
N GLU A 147 13.77 7.74 5.02
CA GLU A 147 14.76 7.55 3.94
C GLU A 147 16.10 6.97 4.41
N ALA A 148 16.20 6.57 5.67
CA ALA A 148 17.30 5.80 6.23
C ALA A 148 17.58 4.45 5.52
N ARG A 149 16.93 4.14 4.38
CA ARG A 149 17.41 3.17 3.38
C ARG A 149 18.93 3.32 3.16
N VAL A 150 19.45 4.54 3.08
CA VAL A 150 20.91 4.80 2.93
C VAL A 150 21.73 4.59 4.22
N ARG A 151 21.10 4.61 5.41
CA ARG A 151 21.78 4.41 6.71
C ARG A 151 21.87 2.93 7.11
N TYR A 152 21.12 2.04 6.48
CA TYR A 152 21.27 0.61 6.72
C TYR A 152 22.51 0.13 5.98
N SER A 153 23.59 -0.09 6.74
CA SER A 153 24.72 -0.84 6.20
C SER A 153 24.24 -2.24 5.77
N THR A 154 24.82 -2.73 4.69
CA THR A 154 24.59 -4.09 4.19
C THR A 154 25.90 -4.85 4.20
N SER A 155 25.85 -6.14 4.50
CA SER A 155 26.98 -7.05 4.44
C SER A 155 26.59 -8.26 3.62
N CYS A 156 27.31 -8.48 2.52
CA CYS A 156 27.03 -9.57 1.61
C CYS A 156 27.70 -10.87 2.07
N SER A 157 27.03 -11.99 1.82
CA SER A 157 27.48 -13.33 2.18
C SER A 157 27.57 -14.19 0.92
N ARG A 158 28.58 -15.07 0.86
CA ARG A 158 28.69 -16.09 -0.18
C ARG A 158 28.02 -17.41 0.21
N ASN A 159 27.54 -17.52 1.45
CA ASN A 159 26.85 -18.70 1.99
C ASN A 159 25.33 -18.54 1.87
N PHE A 160 24.62 -19.66 1.76
CA PHE A 160 23.15 -19.70 1.72
C PHE A 160 22.57 -18.77 0.64
N ILE A 161 23.11 -18.86 -0.57
CA ILE A 161 22.64 -18.06 -1.70
C ILE A 161 21.23 -18.46 -2.13
N ALA A 162 20.39 -17.48 -2.40
CA ALA A 162 19.07 -17.63 -3.00
C ALA A 162 19.08 -17.10 -4.44
N LEU A 163 18.19 -17.60 -5.29
CA LEU A 163 18.00 -17.04 -6.63
C LEU A 163 17.47 -15.62 -6.50
N ARG A 164 18.06 -14.69 -7.26
CA ARG A 164 17.63 -13.28 -7.27
C ARG A 164 16.17 -13.15 -7.70
N SER A 165 15.74 -13.93 -8.70
CA SER A 165 14.34 -13.95 -9.17
C SER A 165 13.35 -14.25 -8.05
N ASP A 166 13.70 -15.19 -7.17
CA ASP A 166 12.84 -15.56 -6.04
C ASP A 166 12.81 -14.44 -4.99
N CYS A 167 13.95 -13.77 -4.75
CA CYS A 167 14.00 -12.63 -3.83
C CYS A 167 13.23 -11.42 -4.36
N VAL A 168 13.29 -11.12 -5.65
CA VAL A 168 12.49 -10.05 -6.26
C VAL A 168 11.00 -10.35 -6.12
N GLN A 169 10.57 -11.59 -6.38
CA GLN A 169 9.17 -11.99 -6.18
C GLN A 169 8.75 -11.92 -4.71
N LEU A 170 9.61 -12.36 -3.80
CA LEU A 170 9.38 -12.22 -2.36
C LEU A 170 9.13 -10.75 -2.01
N LEU A 171 10.01 -9.83 -2.41
CA LEU A 171 9.92 -8.41 -2.06
C LEU A 171 8.71 -7.75 -2.73
N ARG A 172 8.40 -8.11 -3.98
CA ARG A 172 7.17 -7.67 -4.66
C ARG A 172 5.91 -8.16 -3.95
N HIS A 173 5.91 -9.38 -3.42
CA HIS A 173 4.78 -9.86 -2.62
C HIS A 173 4.73 -9.18 -1.25
N MET A 174 5.89 -8.82 -0.69
CA MET A 174 5.94 -8.05 0.53
C MET A 174 5.31 -6.67 0.35
N SER A 175 5.48 -6.01 -0.80
CA SER A 175 4.82 -4.73 -1.06
C SER A 175 3.30 -4.81 -1.19
N THR A 176 2.72 -6.00 -1.30
CA THR A 176 1.27 -6.22 -1.49
C THR A 176 0.57 -6.87 -0.30
N ARG A 177 1.33 -7.32 0.71
CA ARG A 177 0.79 -8.07 1.84
C ARG A 177 1.65 -7.84 3.06
N GLU A 178 1.07 -7.21 4.07
CA GLU A 178 1.74 -7.02 5.36
C GLU A 178 1.56 -8.25 6.28
N VAL A 179 2.61 -8.54 7.05
CA VAL A 179 2.53 -9.48 8.18
C VAL A 179 3.21 -8.86 9.41
N ALA A 180 2.58 -9.03 10.57
CA ALA A 180 3.17 -8.65 11.84
C ALA A 180 4.48 -9.40 12.09
N ILE A 181 5.61 -8.70 12.20
CA ILE A 181 6.91 -9.33 12.49
C ILE A 181 6.98 -9.78 13.96
N GLY A 182 6.51 -8.97 14.90
CA GLY A 182 6.50 -9.29 16.34
C GLY A 182 7.79 -9.96 16.84
N ASP A 183 7.61 -11.06 17.59
CA ASP A 183 8.69 -11.92 18.09
C ASP A 183 9.19 -12.95 17.06
N GLU A 184 8.58 -13.00 15.88
CA GLU A 184 8.94 -13.95 14.85
C GLU A 184 10.30 -13.63 14.22
N GLN A 185 10.97 -14.69 13.74
CA GLN A 185 12.26 -14.59 13.06
C GLN A 185 12.15 -14.79 11.54
N GLY A 186 11.04 -15.37 11.06
CA GLY A 186 10.72 -15.45 9.65
C GLY A 186 9.72 -14.34 9.33
N VAL A 187 9.99 -13.57 8.28
CA VAL A 187 9.08 -12.50 7.85
C VAL A 187 8.36 -12.90 6.58
N ALA A 188 9.11 -13.37 5.58
CA ALA A 188 8.54 -13.80 4.31
C ALA A 188 9.41 -14.86 3.64
N SER A 189 8.82 -15.65 2.76
CA SER A 189 9.52 -16.64 1.96
C SER A 189 8.87 -16.83 0.59
N TRP A 190 9.69 -16.98 -0.43
CA TRP A 190 9.27 -17.32 -1.78
C TRP A 190 10.35 -18.14 -2.46
N GLY A 191 10.01 -19.32 -2.99
CA GLY A 191 10.96 -20.22 -3.64
C GLY A 191 12.20 -20.50 -2.76
N THR A 192 13.37 -20.14 -3.28
CA THR A 192 14.65 -20.26 -2.58
C THR A 192 14.96 -19.10 -1.63
N CYS A 193 14.20 -18.00 -1.66
CA CYS A 193 14.50 -16.78 -0.91
C CYS A 193 13.68 -16.66 0.38
N ARG A 194 14.32 -16.16 1.44
CA ARG A 194 13.71 -15.93 2.76
C ARG A 194 14.18 -14.61 3.34
N LEU A 195 13.22 -13.77 3.74
CA LEU A 195 13.48 -12.58 4.54
C LEU A 195 13.25 -12.91 6.02
N ARG A 196 14.26 -12.65 6.83
CA ARG A 196 14.34 -13.10 8.23
C ARG A 196 14.91 -12.01 9.12
N VAL A 197 14.58 -12.08 10.41
CA VAL A 197 15.06 -11.13 11.41
C VAL A 197 15.72 -11.83 12.59
N SER A 198 16.59 -11.12 13.32
CA SER A 198 17.18 -11.63 14.56
C SER A 198 16.13 -11.73 15.66
N ARG A 199 16.44 -12.46 16.74
CA ARG A 199 15.52 -12.58 17.88
C ARG A 199 15.21 -11.22 18.48
N TYR A 200 13.94 -11.00 18.79
CA TYR A 200 13.49 -9.85 19.56
C TYR A 200 14.04 -9.90 20.99
N ARG A 201 14.41 -8.73 21.53
CA ARG A 201 14.98 -8.59 22.89
C ARG A 201 14.26 -7.54 23.75
N GLY A 202 13.05 -7.13 23.39
CA GLY A 202 12.17 -6.39 24.31
C GLY A 202 12.17 -4.86 24.23
N SER A 203 12.54 -4.24 23.11
CA SER A 203 12.27 -2.80 22.90
C SER A 203 11.13 -2.61 21.90
N SER A 204 10.03 -2.01 22.33
CA SER A 204 8.72 -1.93 21.67
C SER A 204 8.65 -1.17 20.33
N THR A 205 9.77 -0.91 19.67
CA THR A 205 9.88 -0.12 18.42
C THR A 205 10.98 -0.64 17.46
N ASP A 206 11.30 -1.92 17.56
CA ASP A 206 12.48 -2.54 16.96
C ASP A 206 12.53 -2.52 15.41
N LEU A 207 11.55 -3.12 14.74
CA LEU A 207 11.57 -3.28 13.28
C LEU A 207 10.15 -3.48 12.76
N THR A 208 9.68 -2.55 11.91
CA THR A 208 8.39 -2.65 11.21
C THR A 208 8.52 -3.51 9.96
N TYR A 209 7.37 -3.93 9.42
CA TYR A 209 7.32 -4.69 8.18
C TYR A 209 7.98 -3.92 7.01
N TYR A 210 7.68 -2.63 6.89
CA TYR A 210 8.29 -1.74 5.90
C TYR A 210 9.80 -1.58 6.06
N ARG A 211 10.32 -1.46 7.29
CA ARG A 211 11.77 -1.43 7.52
C ARG A 211 12.42 -2.75 7.09
N ALA A 212 11.78 -3.87 7.37
CA ALA A 212 12.26 -5.18 6.94
C ALA A 212 12.26 -5.31 5.41
N HIS A 213 11.17 -4.88 4.75
CA HIS A 213 11.05 -4.84 3.30
C HIS A 213 12.12 -3.93 2.66
N ALA A 214 12.28 -2.71 3.16
CA ALA A 214 13.25 -1.74 2.67
C ALA A 214 14.70 -2.23 2.80
N VAL A 215 15.05 -2.88 3.91
CA VAL A 215 16.36 -3.54 4.06
C VAL A 215 16.49 -4.73 3.12
N GLY A 216 15.41 -5.48 2.90
CA GLY A 216 15.35 -6.53 1.89
C GLY A 216 15.71 -6.03 0.48
N LEU A 217 15.13 -4.90 0.05
CA LEU A 217 15.45 -4.26 -1.23
C LEU A 217 16.93 -3.88 -1.33
N LEU A 218 17.51 -3.28 -0.28
CA LEU A 218 18.95 -2.95 -0.26
C LEU A 218 19.84 -4.18 -0.36
N LEU A 219 19.47 -5.28 0.31
CA LEU A 219 20.24 -6.53 0.25
C LEU A 219 20.13 -7.20 -1.12
N GLU A 220 18.96 -7.14 -1.75
CA GLU A 220 18.76 -7.61 -3.12
C GLU A 220 19.64 -6.83 -4.09
N GLU A 221 19.64 -5.50 -3.99
CA GLU A 221 20.40 -4.61 -4.86
C GLU A 221 21.92 -4.74 -4.65
N HIS A 222 22.40 -4.62 -3.41
CA HIS A 222 23.83 -4.57 -3.11
C HIS A 222 24.53 -5.93 -3.10
N CYS A 223 23.79 -7.02 -2.81
CA CYS A 223 24.38 -8.35 -2.66
C CYS A 223 24.06 -9.31 -3.81
N ALA A 224 23.41 -8.83 -4.88
CA ALA A 224 23.26 -9.56 -6.13
C ALA A 224 24.62 -9.84 -6.77
N TYR A 225 24.88 -11.11 -7.09
CA TYR A 225 26.07 -11.52 -7.83
C TYR A 225 25.86 -12.84 -8.57
N VAL A 226 26.71 -13.12 -9.56
CA VAL A 226 26.75 -14.42 -10.23
C VAL A 226 27.88 -15.26 -9.61
N PRO A 227 27.58 -16.39 -8.94
CA PRO A 227 28.62 -17.28 -8.42
C PRO A 227 29.43 -17.92 -9.56
N PRO A 228 30.74 -18.20 -9.39
CA PRO A 228 31.59 -18.75 -10.46
C PRO A 228 31.11 -20.08 -11.05
N CYS A 229 30.34 -20.87 -10.30
CA CYS A 229 29.78 -22.15 -10.73
C CYS A 229 28.60 -22.05 -11.68
N CYS A 230 27.97 -20.88 -11.75
CA CYS A 230 26.55 -20.76 -11.99
C CYS A 230 26.28 -19.61 -12.97
N ARG A 231 25.14 -19.65 -13.67
CA ARG A 231 24.79 -18.63 -14.68
C ARG A 231 23.76 -17.63 -14.17
N GLU A 232 23.06 -18.00 -13.10
CA GLU A 232 21.98 -17.25 -12.49
C GLU A 232 22.53 -16.27 -11.46
N VAL A 233 21.85 -15.11 -11.36
CA VAL A 233 22.15 -14.13 -10.32
C VAL A 233 21.56 -14.60 -8.99
N HIS A 234 22.36 -14.50 -7.95
CA HIS A 234 22.02 -14.92 -6.61
C HIS A 234 22.19 -13.78 -5.60
N VAL A 235 21.44 -13.85 -4.51
CA VAL A 235 21.46 -12.90 -3.41
C VAL A 235 21.71 -13.62 -2.09
N SER A 236 22.59 -13.07 -1.27
CA SER A 236 22.68 -13.41 0.15
C SER A 236 23.36 -12.29 0.92
N GLY A 237 22.70 -11.82 1.98
CA GLY A 237 23.25 -10.76 2.80
C GLY A 237 22.44 -10.50 4.07
N TYR A 238 22.93 -9.55 4.84
CA TYR A 238 22.28 -9.07 6.05
C TYR A 238 22.62 -7.61 6.35
N SER A 239 21.72 -6.91 7.03
CA SER A 239 22.08 -5.65 7.69
C SER A 239 22.86 -5.94 8.97
N PRO A 240 23.97 -5.26 9.27
CA PRO A 240 24.60 -5.33 10.58
C PRO A 240 23.61 -4.90 11.67
N ARG A 241 23.76 -5.50 12.85
CA ARG A 241 22.98 -5.11 14.02
C ARG A 241 23.43 -3.72 14.47
N ASN A 242 22.51 -2.76 14.55
CA ASN A 242 22.75 -1.47 15.19
C ASN A 242 21.80 -1.30 16.40
N SER A 243 21.98 -0.22 17.15
CA SER A 243 21.17 0.06 18.36
C SER A 243 19.70 0.41 18.06
N GLY A 244 19.32 0.57 16.80
CA GLY A 244 18.01 1.06 16.38
C GLY A 244 17.07 0.01 15.80
N HIS A 245 17.54 -1.21 15.45
CA HIS A 245 16.69 -2.28 14.92
C HIS A 245 17.34 -3.67 14.96
N ARG A 246 16.53 -4.74 14.86
CA ARG A 246 16.99 -6.12 14.63
C ARG A 246 17.76 -6.27 13.33
N LYS A 247 18.67 -7.24 13.32
CA LYS A 247 19.36 -7.70 12.13
C LYS A 247 18.33 -8.23 11.13
N VAL A 248 18.39 -7.78 9.88
CA VAL A 248 17.56 -8.30 8.79
C VAL A 248 18.46 -9.11 7.85
N CYS A 249 18.00 -10.27 7.41
CA CYS A 249 18.71 -11.16 6.50
C CYS A 249 17.85 -11.45 5.28
N LEU A 250 18.46 -11.51 4.11
CA LEU A 250 17.85 -11.99 2.87
C LEU A 250 18.76 -13.07 2.27
N SER A 251 18.31 -14.33 2.29
CA SER A 251 19.11 -15.47 1.82
C SER A 251 18.27 -16.74 1.70
N SER A 252 18.87 -17.88 1.32
CA SER A 252 18.18 -19.18 1.28
C SER A 252 18.13 -19.92 2.62
N LYS A 253 18.71 -19.36 3.68
CA LYS A 253 18.79 -20.00 5.00
C LYS A 253 17.41 -20.06 5.66
N ASN A 254 17.09 -21.21 6.28
CA ASN A 254 15.79 -21.45 6.93
C ASN A 254 15.74 -21.01 8.40
N SER A 255 16.87 -21.03 9.10
CA SER A 255 16.95 -20.62 10.51
C SER A 255 16.97 -19.10 10.65
N GLY A 256 16.62 -18.53 11.80
CA GLY A 256 16.64 -17.08 12.07
C GLY A 256 17.96 -16.34 11.74
N CYS A 257 17.89 -15.01 11.66
CA CYS A 257 19.04 -14.15 11.35
C CYS A 257 19.93 -14.03 12.59
N SER A 258 21.10 -14.65 12.55
CA SER A 258 22.13 -14.65 13.61
C SER A 258 23.17 -13.58 13.36
#